data_AF-A0A3S3N2Q8-F1
#
_entry.id   AF-A0A3S3N2Q8-F1
#
_cell.length_a   1.000
_cell.length_b   1.000
_cell.length_c   1.000
_cell.angle_alpha   90.00
_cell.angle_beta   90.00
_cell.angle_gamma   90.00
#
_symmetry.space_group_name_H-M   'P 1'
#
loop_
_entity.id
_entity.type
_entity.pdbx_description
1 polymer ?
#
loop_
_entity_poly.entity_id
_entity_poly.type
_entity_poly.pdbx_seq_one_letter_code
_entity_poly.pdbx_strand_id
1 'polypeptide(L)'
;MHSGIDISVTPAGDEVDSFIILPPSGHRSEAALREVEAFLKRCFPEYNFFANGDTEPFEGDFQILPICGVDGEELGTLRVLDHPDQSVIMGVAAALKGFRPGQPPALN
;
A
#
# COMPACT_ATOMS: atom_id res chain seq x y z
N MET A 1 -18.50 6.47 17.83
CA MET A 1 -18.38 5.13 17.21
C MET A 1 -17.01 5.09 16.56
N HIS A 2 -16.04 4.33 17.12
CA HIS A 2 -14.74 4.13 16.50
C HIS A 2 -14.89 2.89 15.61
N SER A 3 -15.03 3.08 14.30
CA SER A 3 -14.97 1.98 13.35
C SER A 3 -13.51 1.53 13.28
N GLY A 4 -13.17 0.48 14.04
CA GLY A 4 -11.89 -0.19 13.86
C GLY A 4 -11.80 -0.64 12.41
N ILE A 5 -10.76 -0.18 11.71
CA ILE A 5 -10.47 -0.65 10.35
C ILE A 5 -10.10 -2.13 10.52
N ASP A 6 -10.91 -3.01 9.95
CA ASP A 6 -10.60 -4.43 9.93
C ASP A 6 -9.36 -4.62 9.06
N ILE A 7 -8.23 -4.91 9.70
CA ILE A 7 -6.94 -5.14 9.06
C ILE A 7 -6.76 -6.60 8.61
N SER A 8 -7.76 -7.46 8.80
CA SER A 8 -7.73 -8.88 8.46
C SER A 8 -8.32 -9.21 7.08
N VAL A 9 -8.55 -8.21 6.24
CA VAL A 9 -9.10 -8.41 4.89
C VAL A 9 -8.09 -9.17 4.04
N THR A 10 -8.48 -10.35 3.55
CA THR A 10 -7.75 -11.11 2.55
C THR A 10 -8.29 -10.76 1.17
N PRO A 11 -7.43 -10.42 0.18
CA PRO A 11 -7.89 -10.18 -1.18
C PRO A 11 -8.52 -11.44 -1.76
N ALA A 12 -9.58 -11.28 -2.56
CA ALA A 12 -10.10 -12.39 -3.37
C ALA A 12 -9.04 -12.83 -4.40
N GLY A 13 -9.13 -14.07 -4.90
CA GLY A 13 -8.11 -14.63 -5.81
C GLY A 13 -7.92 -13.86 -7.13
N ASP A 14 -8.88 -13.00 -7.48
CA ASP A 14 -8.87 -12.17 -8.68
C ASP A 14 -8.72 -10.67 -8.37
N GLU A 15 -8.59 -10.31 -7.09
CA GLU A 15 -8.45 -8.93 -6.59
C GLU A 15 -6.97 -8.53 -6.47
N VAL A 16 -6.69 -7.24 -6.58
CA VAL A 16 -5.33 -6.72 -6.36
C VAL A 16 -4.85 -6.98 -4.94
N ASP A 17 -3.68 -7.60 -4.83
CA ASP A 17 -2.96 -7.81 -3.57
C ASP A 17 -1.73 -6.88 -3.41
N SER A 18 -1.39 -6.10 -4.43
CA SER A 18 -0.11 -5.39 -4.54
C SER A 18 -0.28 -3.90 -4.83
N PHE A 19 0.44 -3.06 -4.09
CA PHE A 19 0.36 -1.60 -4.18
C PHE A 19 1.73 -0.94 -4.34
N ILE A 20 1.78 0.12 -5.14
CA ILE A 20 2.90 1.07 -5.17
C ILE A 20 2.61 2.20 -4.16
N ILE A 21 3.58 2.48 -3.29
CA ILE A 21 3.56 3.64 -2.40
C ILE A 21 4.37 4.75 -3.06
N LEU A 22 3.75 5.93 -3.19
CA LEU A 22 4.40 7.14 -3.67
C LEU A 22 4.73 8.04 -2.48
N PRO A 23 6.03 8.18 -2.13
CA PRO A 23 6.48 9.05 -1.05
C PRO A 23 6.44 10.52 -1.47
N PRO A 24 6.00 11.44 -0.59
CA PRO A 24 6.12 12.87 -0.84
C PRO A 24 7.59 13.31 -0.80
N SER A 25 7.89 14.52 -1.26
CA SER A 25 9.26 15.05 -1.43
C SER A 25 10.22 14.81 -0.26
N GLY A 26 9.73 14.82 0.99
CA GLY A 26 10.56 14.66 2.20
C GLY A 26 10.86 13.23 2.67
N HIS A 27 10.22 12.19 2.12
CA HIS A 27 10.27 10.80 2.65
C HIS A 27 10.91 9.80 1.68
N ARG A 28 11.86 10.25 0.85
CA ARG A 28 12.34 9.50 -0.31
C ARG A 28 13.66 8.76 -0.10
N SER A 29 14.24 8.78 1.10
CA SER A 29 15.44 8.00 1.39
C SER A 29 15.12 6.52 1.41
N GLU A 30 16.03 5.67 0.91
CA GLU A 30 15.81 4.21 0.86
C GLU A 30 15.42 3.65 2.23
N ALA A 31 16.09 4.08 3.30
CA ALA A 31 15.75 3.67 4.66
C ALA A 31 14.31 4.04 5.06
N ALA A 32 13.87 5.26 4.75
CA ALA A 32 12.50 5.69 5.04
C ALA A 32 11.46 4.87 4.24
N LEU A 33 11.75 4.58 2.97
CA LEU A 33 10.88 3.76 2.12
C LEU A 33 10.75 2.34 2.67
N ARG A 34 11.86 1.73 3.11
CA ARG A 34 11.84 0.41 3.75
C ARG A 34 11.06 0.39 5.06
N GLU A 35 11.14 1.45 5.86
CA GLU A 35 10.33 1.57 7.07
C GLU A 35 8.82 1.61 6.76
N VAL A 36 8.42 2.33 5.71
CA VAL A 36 7.02 2.40 5.28
C VAL A 36 6.53 1.05 4.77
N GLU A 37 7.31 0.36 3.93
CA GLU A 37 6.99 -0.99 3.44
C GLU A 37 6.80 -1.96 4.61
N ALA A 38 7.75 -1.99 5.54
CA ALA A 38 7.70 -2.87 6.70
C ALA A 38 6.53 -2.54 7.64
N PHE A 39 6.21 -1.26 7.80
CA PHE A 39 5.07 -0.80 8.58
C PHE A 39 3.75 -1.27 7.95
N LEU A 40 3.55 -1.06 6.66
CA LEU A 40 2.33 -1.47 5.96
C LEU A 40 2.20 -2.99 5.90
N LYS A 41 3.31 -3.73 5.69
CA LYS A 41 3.27 -5.20 5.71
C LYS A 41 2.85 -5.76 7.08
N ARG A 42 3.16 -5.07 8.18
CA ARG A 42 2.67 -5.46 9.52
C ARG A 42 1.19 -5.14 9.71
N CYS A 43 0.71 -4.04 9.14
CA CYS A 43 -0.69 -3.63 9.23
C CYS A 43 -1.59 -4.48 8.32
N PHE A 44 -1.10 -4.86 7.14
CA PHE A 44 -1.85 -5.56 6.10
C PHE A 44 -1.02 -6.76 5.58
N PRO A 45 -0.93 -7.87 6.35
CA PRO A 45 -0.02 -8.98 6.05
C PRO A 45 -0.27 -9.68 4.72
N GLU A 46 -1.51 -9.70 4.27
CA GLU A 46 -1.93 -10.35 3.02
C GLU A 46 -1.60 -9.52 1.77
N TYR A 47 -1.22 -8.25 1.94
CA TYR A 47 -0.93 -7.35 0.83
C TYR A 47 0.58 -7.09 0.68
N ASN A 48 0.99 -6.75 -0.53
CA ASN A 48 2.36 -6.40 -0.88
C ASN A 48 2.45 -4.90 -1.16
N PHE A 49 3.52 -4.28 -0.67
CA PHE A 49 3.72 -2.84 -0.80
C PHE A 49 5.12 -2.56 -1.33
N PHE A 50 5.21 -1.71 -2.34
CA PHE A 50 6.44 -1.34 -3.02
C PHE A 50 6.59 0.17 -3.02
N ALA A 51 7.54 0.70 -2.25
CA ALA A 51 7.76 2.12 -2.16
C ALA A 51 8.67 2.59 -3.32
N ASN A 52 8.15 3.50 -4.15
CA ASN A 52 8.86 3.99 -5.32
C ASN A 52 9.40 5.42 -5.11
N GLY A 53 10.69 5.49 -4.82
CA GLY A 53 11.45 6.73 -4.63
C GLY A 53 11.90 7.42 -5.92
N ASP A 54 11.57 6.90 -7.11
CA ASP A 54 12.02 7.41 -8.42
C ASP A 54 10.94 8.20 -9.18
N THR A 55 9.78 8.45 -8.56
CA THR A 55 8.67 9.22 -9.15
C THR A 55 8.88 10.73 -9.09
N GLU A 56 8.14 11.57 -9.82
CA GLU A 56 8.31 13.03 -9.64
C GLU A 56 7.98 13.46 -8.19
N PRO A 57 8.77 14.35 -7.57
CA PRO A 57 8.44 14.88 -6.25
C PRO A 57 7.12 15.63 -6.29
N PHE A 58 6.30 15.44 -5.26
CA PHE A 58 5.04 16.14 -5.11
C PHE A 58 4.83 16.57 -3.66
N GLU A 59 4.09 17.66 -3.51
CA GLU A 59 3.66 18.19 -2.22
C GLU A 59 2.42 17.43 -1.73
N GLY A 60 2.38 17.10 -0.43
CA GLY A 60 1.25 16.43 0.20
C GLY A 60 1.62 15.19 1.02
N ASP A 61 0.63 14.34 1.24
CA ASP A 61 0.78 13.05 1.95
C ASP A 61 1.17 11.92 0.99
N PHE A 62 1.57 10.77 1.53
CA PHE A 62 1.76 9.55 0.74
C PHE A 62 0.54 9.23 -0.14
N GLN A 63 0.78 8.77 -1.36
CA GLN A 63 -0.25 8.22 -2.24
C GLN A 63 -0.02 6.72 -2.45
N ILE A 64 -1.10 6.01 -2.82
CA ILE A 64 -1.04 4.59 -3.14
C ILE A 64 -1.68 4.32 -4.50
N LEU A 65 -1.09 3.40 -5.26
CA LEU A 65 -1.61 2.96 -6.54
C LEU A 65 -1.70 1.43 -6.56
N PRO A 66 -2.88 0.84 -6.80
CA PRO A 66 -3.00 -0.60 -6.97
C PRO A 66 -2.34 -1.05 -8.27
N ILE A 67 -1.65 -2.19 -8.22
CA ILE A 67 -1.06 -2.84 -9.39
C ILE A 67 -2.11 -3.78 -9.99
N CYS A 68 -2.94 -3.28 -10.89
CA CYS A 68 -4.01 -4.08 -11.49
C CYS A 68 -3.55 -4.99 -12.62
N GLY A 69 -2.37 -4.76 -13.21
CA GLY A 69 -1.87 -5.56 -14.33
C GLY A 69 -0.91 -6.64 -13.85
N VAL A 70 -1.21 -7.90 -14.17
CA VAL A 70 -0.33 -9.05 -13.93
C VAL A 70 -0.17 -9.87 -15.21
N ASP A 71 0.85 -10.71 -15.26
CA ASP A 71 1.04 -11.63 -16.38
C ASP A 71 -0.19 -12.52 -16.54
N GLY A 72 -0.68 -12.63 -17.77
CA GLY A 72 -1.76 -13.54 -18.14
C GLY A 72 -1.27 -14.98 -18.29
N GLU A 73 -2.20 -15.91 -18.46
CA GLU A 73 -1.88 -17.33 -18.61
C GLU A 73 -1.06 -17.63 -19.89
N GLU A 74 -1.24 -16.81 -20.93
CA GLU A 74 -0.49 -16.89 -22.18
C GLU A 74 0.69 -15.92 -22.20
N LEU A 75 1.83 -16.38 -22.72
CA LEU A 75 3.05 -15.57 -22.83
C LEU A 75 2.78 -14.28 -23.61
N GLY A 76 3.08 -13.14 -22.98
CA GLY A 76 2.90 -11.82 -23.60
C GLY A 76 1.50 -11.23 -23.46
N THR A 77 0.61 -11.90 -22.71
CA THR A 77 -0.71 -11.37 -22.36
C THR A 77 -0.70 -10.78 -20.95
N LEU A 78 -1.58 -9.82 -20.71
CA LEU A 78 -1.81 -9.24 -19.39
C LEU A 78 -3.22 -9.59 -18.94
N ARG A 79 -3.34 -9.97 -17.67
CA ARG A 79 -4.61 -10.06 -16.97
C ARG A 79 -4.79 -8.80 -16.12
N VAL A 80 -6.01 -8.29 -16.09
CA VAL A 80 -6.39 -7.21 -15.18
C VAL A 80 -7.08 -7.81 -13.97
N LEU A 81 -6.57 -7.50 -12.78
CA LEU A 81 -7.18 -7.82 -11.49
C LEU A 81 -8.27 -6.82 -11.14
N ASP A 82 -9.25 -7.27 -10.38
CA ASP A 82 -10.31 -6.44 -9.86
C ASP A 82 -9.73 -5.43 -8.86
N HIS A 83 -10.28 -4.21 -8.90
CA HIS A 83 -9.88 -3.15 -7.99
C HIS A 83 -10.20 -3.58 -6.55
N PRO A 84 -9.30 -3.30 -5.58
CA PRO A 84 -9.55 -3.74 -4.23
C PRO A 84 -10.73 -2.99 -3.62
N ASP A 85 -11.37 -3.60 -2.63
CA ASP A 85 -12.48 -2.96 -1.93
C ASP A 85 -12.06 -1.58 -1.40
N GLN A 86 -12.97 -0.60 -1.49
CA GLN A 86 -12.67 0.79 -1.09
C GLN A 86 -12.23 0.88 0.38
N SER A 87 -12.70 -0.02 1.24
CA SER A 87 -12.28 -0.11 2.64
C SER A 87 -10.78 -0.41 2.78
N VAL A 88 -10.19 -1.21 1.90
CA VAL A 88 -8.75 -1.51 1.87
C VAL A 88 -7.96 -0.26 1.51
N ILE A 89 -8.36 0.43 0.43
CA ILE A 89 -7.74 1.69 0.00
C ILE A 89 -7.77 2.74 1.13
N MET A 90 -8.92 2.88 1.78
CA MET A 90 -9.08 3.81 2.91
C MET A 90 -8.25 3.39 4.12
N GLY A 91 -8.17 2.09 4.40
CA GLY A 91 -7.37 1.54 5.50
C GLY A 91 -5.89 1.82 5.34
N VAL A 92 -5.34 1.56 4.15
CA VAL A 92 -3.93 1.83 3.84
C VAL A 92 -3.64 3.33 3.92
N ALA A 93 -4.51 4.18 3.35
CA ALA A 93 -4.35 5.63 3.41
C ALA A 93 -4.38 6.16 4.87
N ALA A 94 -5.25 5.62 5.72
CA ALA A 94 -5.32 5.97 7.14
C ALA A 94 -4.05 5.54 7.89
N ALA A 95 -3.55 4.32 7.63
CA ALA A 95 -2.30 3.83 8.22
C ALA A 95 -1.11 4.73 7.85
N LEU A 96 -1.01 5.14 6.58
CA LEU A 96 0.04 6.05 6.10
C LEU A 96 -0.01 7.43 6.77
N LYS A 97 -1.20 7.99 7.05
CA LYS A 97 -1.32 9.25 7.82
C LYS A 97 -0.83 9.10 9.26
N GLY A 98 -1.03 7.92 9.84
CA GLY A 98 -0.57 7.56 11.18
C GLY A 98 0.91 7.17 11.26
N PHE A 99 1.58 6.95 10.12
CA PHE A 99 2.98 6.52 10.09
C PHE A 99 3.90 7.58 10.73
N ARG A 100 4.76 7.11 11.63
CA ARG A 100 5.82 7.91 12.25
C ARG A 100 7.10 7.09 12.20
N PRO A 101 8.18 7.58 11.55
CA PRO A 101 9.45 6.87 11.48
C PRO A 101 9.95 6.47 12.87
N GLY A 102 10.43 5.23 13.01
CA GLY A 102 10.92 4.69 14.27
C GLY A 102 9.87 4.40 15.36
N GLN A 103 8.56 4.58 15.12
CA GLN A 103 7.50 4.20 16.05
C GLN A 103 6.68 3.01 15.53
N PRO A 104 6.32 2.04 16.39
CA PRO A 104 5.42 0.97 15.99
C PRO A 104 4.02 1.51 15.67
N PRO A 105 3.23 0.81 14.84
CA PRO A 105 1.84 1.17 14.60
C PRO A 105 1.08 1.32 15.92
N ALA A 106 0.35 2.41 16.06
CA ALA A 106 -0.66 2.53 17.11
C ALA A 106 -1.81 1.60 16.74
N LEU A 107 -1.73 0.34 17.18
CA LEU A 107 -2.82 -0.61 17.13
C LEU A 107 -3.92 -0.07 18.06
N ASN A 108 -4.93 0.58 17.49
CA ASN A 108 -6.16 0.94 18.19
C ASN A 108 -7.25 -0.07 17.87
#